data_AF-A0A520J7N3-F1
#
_entry.id   AF-A0A520J7N3-F1
#
_cell.length_a   1.000
_cell.length_b   1.000
_cell.length_c   1.000
_cell.angle_alpha   90.00
_cell.angle_beta   90.00
_cell.angle_gamma   90.00
#
_symmetry.space_group_name_H-M   'P 1'
#
loop_
_entity.id
_entity.type
_entity.pdbx_description
1 polymer ?
#
loop_
_entity_poly.entity_id
_entity_poly.type
_entity_poly.pdbx_seq_one_letter_code
_entity_poly.pdbx_strand_id
1 'polypeptide(L)' 'VNSGSYLERHLRQVIGWIEGKSPVELVAIGIGHDVTRYYARAVTIMDAEQLGGTIIEQLAALFDTP' A
#
# COMPACT_ATOMS: atom_id res chain seq x y z
N VAL A 1 -22.76 -18.99 -0.63
CA VAL A 1 -21.32 -19.13 -0.96
C VAL A 1 -20.79 -17.76 -1.37
N ASN A 2 -19.55 -17.41 -1.01
CA ASN A 2 -18.96 -16.12 -1.40
C ASN A 2 -18.61 -16.13 -2.89
N SER A 3 -18.81 -15.01 -3.59
CA SER A 3 -18.40 -14.85 -4.99
C SER A 3 -16.88 -14.82 -5.12
N GLY A 4 -16.33 -15.29 -6.24
CA GLY A 4 -14.88 -15.29 -6.49
C GLY A 4 -14.22 -13.90 -6.43
N SER A 5 -14.99 -12.83 -6.65
CA SER A 5 -14.54 -11.43 -6.57
C SER A 5 -14.68 -10.80 -5.18
N TYR A 6 -15.16 -11.53 -4.17
CA TYR A 6 -15.49 -10.97 -2.86
C TYR A 6 -14.29 -10.28 -2.20
N LEU A 7 -13.13 -10.95 -2.19
CA LEU A 7 -11.91 -10.44 -1.56
C LEU A 7 -11.34 -9.23 -2.30
N GLU A 8 -11.31 -9.25 -3.64
CA GLU A 8 -10.82 -8.09 -4.41
C GLU A 8 -11.71 -6.87 -4.19
N ARG A 9 -13.03 -7.05 -4.24
CA ARG A 9 -13.98 -5.95 -4.00
C ARG A 9 -13.82 -5.39 -2.60
N HIS A 10 -13.72 -6.25 -1.59
CA HIS A 10 -13.53 -5.83 -0.21
C HIS A 10 -12.20 -5.10 -0.01
N LEU A 11 -11.11 -5.62 -0.59
CA LEU A 11 -9.80 -4.97 -0.54
C LEU A 11 -9.86 -3.55 -1.12
N ARG A 12 -10.42 -3.38 -2.33
CA ARG A 12 -10.59 -2.06 -2.96
C ARG A 12 -11.45 -1.11 -2.11
N GLN A 13 -12.51 -1.63 -1.49
CA GLN A 13 -13.39 -0.85 -0.63
C GLN A 13 -12.66 -0.36 0.64
N VAL A 14 -11.88 -1.23 1.29
CA VAL A 14 -11.13 -0.88 2.50
C VAL A 14 -10.03 0.13 2.17
N ILE A 15 -9.25 -0.10 1.11
CA ILE A 15 -8.21 0.85 0.67
C ILE A 15 -8.81 2.22 0.39
N GLY A 16 -9.87 2.28 -0.42
CA GLY A 16 -10.53 3.56 -0.73
C GLY A 16 -11.14 4.25 0.49
N TRP A 17 -11.58 3.50 1.51
CA TRP A 17 -12.02 4.09 2.77
C TRP A 17 -10.86 4.69 3.57
N ILE A 18 -9.71 4.00 3.63
CA ILE A 18 -8.51 4.52 4.31
C ILE A 18 -8.02 5.77 3.58
N GLU A 19 -7.75 5.68 2.28
CA GLU A 19 -7.16 6.78 1.49
C GLU A 19 -8.09 7.99 1.38
N GLY A 20 -9.41 7.78 1.33
CA GLY A 20 -10.37 8.87 1.07
C GLY A 20 -11.08 9.43 2.30
N LYS A 21 -11.07 8.74 3.45
CA LYS A 21 -11.89 9.12 4.61
C LYS A 21 -11.18 9.01 5.95
N SER A 22 -10.03 8.36 6.02
CA SER A 22 -9.27 8.18 7.26
C SER A 22 -8.15 9.22 7.37
N PRO A 23 -7.77 9.67 8.58
CA PRO A 23 -6.54 10.44 8.78
C PRO A 23 -5.27 9.56 8.67
N VAL A 24 -5.42 8.29 8.30
CA VAL A 24 -4.32 7.32 8.20
C VAL A 24 -3.67 7.41 6.83
N GLU A 25 -2.37 7.65 6.82
CA GLU A 25 -1.52 7.51 5.63
C GLU A 25 -1.31 6.03 5.30
N LEU A 26 -1.60 5.66 4.06
CA LEU A 26 -1.49 4.29 3.57
C LEU A 26 -0.41 4.20 2.49
N VAL A 27 0.54 3.28 2.67
CA VAL A 27 1.54 2.93 1.67
C VAL A 27 1.68 1.41 1.57
N ALA A 28 1.83 0.90 0.34
CA ALA A 28 2.03 -0.53 0.11
C ALA A 28 3.46 -0.82 -0.35
N ILE A 29 4.07 -1.87 0.20
CA ILE A 29 5.36 -2.41 -0.24
C ILE A 29 5.12 -3.80 -0.80
N GLY A 30 5.25 -3.96 -2.11
CA GLY A 30 5.16 -5.24 -2.81
C GLY A 30 6.53 -5.87 -3.01
N ILE A 31 6.77 -7.06 -2.47
CA ILE A 31 8.03 -7.79 -2.72
C ILE A 31 7.81 -8.73 -3.91
N GLY A 32 8.52 -8.48 -5.01
CA GLY A 32 8.44 -9.28 -6.25
C GLY A 32 7.10 -9.19 -6.98
N HIS A 33 6.19 -8.30 -6.57
CA HIS A 33 4.84 -8.18 -7.13
C HIS A 33 4.42 -6.71 -7.19
N ASP A 34 3.73 -6.36 -8.28
CA ASP A 34 3.15 -5.03 -8.46
C ASP A 34 1.86 -4.87 -7.65
N VAL A 35 1.85 -3.88 -6.76
CA VAL A 35 0.71 -3.54 -5.89
C VAL A 35 0.07 -2.19 -6.25
N THR A 36 0.58 -1.49 -7.27
CA THR A 36 0.07 -0.18 -7.73
C THR A 36 -1.36 -0.26 -8.27
N ARG A 37 -1.83 -1.46 -8.62
CA ARG A 37 -3.22 -1.72 -9.05
C ARG A 37 -4.26 -1.48 -7.94
N TYR A 38 -3.83 -1.47 -6.68
CA TYR A 38 -4.72 -1.36 -5.52
C TYR A 38 -4.48 -0.12 -4.68
N TYR A 39 -3.23 0.33 -4.55
CA TYR A 39 -2.84 1.41 -3.64
C TYR A 39 -2.34 2.63 -4.41
N ALA A 40 -2.76 3.82 -4.00
CA ALA A 40 -2.33 5.08 -4.62
C ALA A 40 -0.84 5.37 -4.36
N ARG A 41 -0.34 5.01 -3.18
CA ARG A 41 1.07 5.09 -2.80
C ARG A 41 1.62 3.68 -2.65
N ALA A 42 2.53 3.29 -3.54
CA ALA A 42 3.08 1.95 -3.59
C ALA A 42 4.53 1.94 -4.04
N VAL A 43 5.31 1.01 -3.48
CA VAL A 43 6.69 0.70 -3.88
C VAL A 43 6.79 -0.80 -4.12
N THR A 44 7.48 -1.20 -5.18
CA THR A 44 7.81 -2.60 -5.43
C THR A 44 9.31 -2.79 -5.25
N ILE A 45 9.69 -3.74 -4.40
CA ILE A 45 11.07 -4.16 -4.17
C ILE A 45 11.28 -5.57 -4.71
N MET A 46 12.52 -5.92 -5.04
CA MET A 46 12.81 -7.22 -5.66
C MET A 46 12.97 -8.32 -4.61
N ASP A 47 13.53 -7.99 -3.46
CA ASP A 47 13.83 -8.91 -2.37
C ASP A 47 13.50 -8.30 -0.99
N ALA A 48 13.54 -9.14 0.05
CA ALA A 48 13.22 -8.72 1.41
C ALA A 48 14.37 -7.95 2.10
N GLU A 49 15.60 -8.01 1.58
CA GLU A 49 16.74 -7.30 2.16
C GLU A 49 16.58 -5.78 1.95
N GLN A 50 15.95 -5.38 0.85
CA GLN A 50 15.59 -4.00 0.54
C GLN A 50 14.51 -3.40 1.47
N LEU A 51 13.72 -4.24 2.16
CA LEU A 51 12.57 -3.81 2.94
C LEU A 51 12.93 -2.78 4.02
N GLY A 52 14.06 -2.99 4.72
CA GLY A 52 14.49 -2.10 5.80
C GLY A 52 14.76 -0.67 5.30
N GLY A 53 15.50 -0.55 4.20
CA GLY A 53 15.79 0.75 3.56
C GLY A 53 14.51 1.43 3.08
N THR A 54 13.65 0.68 2.38
CA THR A 54 12.37 1.20 1.87
C THR A 54 11.46 1.69 2.99
N ILE A 55 11.37 0.99 4.13
CA ILE A 55 10.57 1.46 5.28
C ILE A 55 11.09 2.82 5.79
N ILE A 56 12.41 2.98 5.93
CA ILE A 56 13.00 4.25 6.39
C ILE A 56 12.72 5.38 5.41
N GLU A 57 12.87 5.13 4.10
CA GLU A 57 12.56 6.12 3.06
C GLU A 57 11.08 6.51 3.06
N GLN A 58 10.17 5.55 3.16
CA GLN A 58 8.74 5.84 3.21
C GLN A 58 8.34 6.60 4.48
N LEU A 59 8.96 6.29 5.62
CA LEU A 59 8.75 7.04 6.86
C LEU A 59 9.28 8.46 6.74
N ALA A 60 10.50 8.66 6.21
CA ALA A 60 11.08 9.98 5.99
C ALA A 60 10.18 10.85 5.10
N ALA A 61 9.65 10.27 4.02
CA ALA A 61 8.76 10.95 3.09
C ALA A 61 7.43 11.45 3.73
N LEU A 62 7.03 10.94 4.90
CA LEU A 62 5.88 11.48 5.64
C LEU A 62 6.20 12.83 6.30
N PHE A 63 7.46 13.07 6.64
CA PHE A 63 7.92 14.28 7.33
C PHE A 63 8.39 15.40 6.39
N ASP A 64 8.59 15.10 5.11
CA ASP A 64 8.94 16.10 4.08
C ASP A 64 7.74 16.91 3.56
N THR A 65 6.55 16.67 4.12
CA THR A 65 5.36 17.49 3.87
C THR A 65 5.49 18.83 4.62
N PRO A 66 5.44 20.00 3.93
CA PRO A 66 5.67 21.31 4.54
C PRO A 66 4.63 21.73 5.59
#